data_AF-A0A8H4SKI3-F1
#
_entry.id   AF-A0A8H4SKI3-F1
#
_cell.length_a   1.000
_cell.length_b   1.000
_cell.length_c   1.000
_cell.angle_alpha   90.00
_cell.angle_beta   90.00
_cell.angle_gamma   90.00
#
_symmetry.space_group_name_H-M   'P 1'
#
loop_
_entity.id
_entity.type
_entity.pdbx_description
1 polymer ?
#
loop_
_entity_poly.entity_id
_entity_poly.type
_entity_poly.pdbx_seq_one_letter_code
_entity_poly.pdbx_strand_id
1 'polypeptide(L)'
;MMENIFPELEPNTAIYKRKRRAVLQFRKFGQRLDILGECFGDAVISLLHFDRAGDVAGPVIIEKFILAPTDEAFEKFVKILEDSQGNLLRDISWAATSAFEHLLYEDTRRQNPFPLEEMAPDEILKLPKGSQELRNLLQ
;
A
#
# COMPACT_ATOMS: atom_id res chain seq x y z
N MET A 1 -13.91 -13.12 -17.62
CA MET A 1 -13.54 -11.99 -16.73
C MET A 1 -14.28 -10.72 -17.10
N MET A 2 -14.09 -10.13 -18.30
CA MET A 2 -14.86 -8.94 -18.69
C MET A 2 -16.37 -9.19 -18.76
N GLU A 3 -16.79 -10.34 -19.29
CA GLU A 3 -18.20 -10.78 -19.30
C GLU A 3 -18.80 -10.95 -17.89
N ASN A 4 -17.97 -11.16 -16.86
CA ASN A 4 -18.45 -11.28 -15.47
C ASN A 4 -18.58 -9.93 -14.77
N ILE A 5 -17.80 -8.93 -15.20
CA ILE A 5 -17.72 -7.60 -14.56
C ILE A 5 -18.60 -6.59 -15.31
N PHE A 6 -18.68 -6.73 -16.63
CA PHE A 6 -19.45 -5.89 -17.55
C PHE A 6 -20.12 -6.79 -18.61
N PRO A 7 -21.11 -7.61 -18.22
CA PRO A 7 -21.81 -8.54 -19.13
C PRO A 7 -22.48 -7.83 -20.32
N GLU A 8 -22.85 -6.56 -20.15
CA GLU A 8 -23.53 -5.74 -21.14
C GLU A 8 -22.60 -5.16 -22.22
N LEU A 9 -21.27 -5.24 -22.05
CA LEU A 9 -20.34 -4.64 -23.00
C LEU A 9 -20.03 -5.57 -24.16
N GLU A 10 -20.38 -5.12 -25.36
CA GLU A 10 -19.98 -5.80 -26.60
C GLU A 10 -18.45 -5.85 -26.75
N PRO A 11 -17.89 -7.04 -27.03
CA PRO A 11 -16.46 -7.20 -27.27
C PRO A 11 -15.95 -6.29 -28.38
N ASN A 12 -14.67 -5.89 -28.29
CA ASN A 12 -13.95 -5.08 -29.28
C ASN A 12 -14.44 -3.64 -29.50
N THR A 13 -15.54 -3.22 -28.86
CA THR A 13 -15.92 -1.80 -28.82
C THR A 13 -14.84 -0.95 -28.13
N ALA A 14 -14.81 0.35 -28.44
CA ALA A 14 -13.87 1.28 -27.80
C ALA A 14 -14.07 1.31 -26.27
N ILE A 15 -15.33 1.24 -25.82
CA ILE A 15 -15.69 1.21 -24.40
C ILE A 15 -15.19 -0.09 -23.75
N TYR A 16 -15.42 -1.24 -24.37
CA TYR A 16 -14.90 -2.52 -23.89
C TYR A 16 -13.38 -2.51 -23.76
N LYS A 17 -12.65 -2.04 -24.79
CA LYS A 17 -11.18 -1.95 -24.76
C LYS A 17 -10.68 -1.04 -23.63
N ARG A 18 -11.35 0.09 -23.38
CA ARG A 18 -11.03 1.01 -22.29
C ARG A 18 -11.27 0.36 -20.92
N LYS A 19 -12.44 -0.25 -20.71
CA LYS A 19 -12.80 -0.93 -19.45
C LYS A 19 -11.88 -2.13 -19.18
N ARG A 20 -11.58 -2.92 -20.21
CA ARG A 20 -10.62 -4.03 -20.13
C ARG A 20 -9.24 -3.55 -19.72
N ARG A 21 -8.75 -2.44 -20.27
CA ARG A 21 -7.46 -1.85 -19.86
C ARG A 21 -7.47 -1.48 -18.38
N ALA A 22 -8.53 -0.83 -17.90
CA ALA A 22 -8.66 -0.47 -16.49
C ALA A 22 -8.67 -1.71 -15.57
N VAL A 23 -9.45 -2.74 -15.91
CA VAL A 23 -9.49 -4.00 -15.15
C VAL A 23 -8.12 -4.68 -15.10
N LEU A 24 -7.40 -4.70 -16.22
CA LEU A 24 -6.04 -5.24 -16.25
C LEU A 24 -5.06 -4.43 -15.40
N GLN A 25 -5.19 -3.10 -15.38
CA GLN A 25 -4.40 -2.25 -14.49
C GLN A 25 -4.73 -2.52 -13.02
N PHE A 26 -6.00 -2.65 -12.64
CA PHE A 26 -6.39 -3.04 -11.28
C PHE A 26 -5.85 -4.42 -10.89
N ARG A 27 -5.90 -5.39 -11.79
CA ARG A 27 -5.33 -6.72 -11.54
C ARG A 27 -3.82 -6.64 -11.32
N LYS A 28 -3.10 -5.92 -12.18
CA LYS A 28 -1.65 -5.71 -12.05
C LYS A 28 -1.31 -4.99 -10.75
N PHE A 29 -2.12 -4.00 -10.36
CA PHE A 29 -1.97 -3.29 -9.10
C PHE A 29 -2.09 -4.25 -7.92
N GLY A 30 -3.17 -5.03 -7.86
CA GLY A 30 -3.39 -6.02 -6.79
C GLY A 30 -2.26 -7.04 -6.69
N GLN A 31 -1.82 -7.60 -7.82
CA GLN A 31 -0.68 -8.55 -7.86
C GLN A 31 0.61 -7.95 -7.30
N ARG A 32 0.86 -6.66 -7.54
CA ARG A 32 2.07 -6.00 -7.04
C ARG A 32 1.98 -5.63 -5.57
N LEU A 33 0.80 -5.29 -5.08
CA LEU A 33 0.57 -5.13 -3.64
C LEU A 33 0.73 -6.46 -2.91
N ASP A 34 0.20 -7.54 -3.47
CA ASP A 34 0.32 -8.91 -2.96
C ASP A 34 1.78 -9.34 -2.85
N ILE A 35 2.60 -9.10 -3.89
CA ILE A 35 4.05 -9.35 -3.84
C ILE A 35 4.73 -8.56 -2.70
N LEU A 36 4.37 -7.28 -2.51
CA LEU A 36 4.94 -6.49 -1.42
C LEU A 36 4.52 -7.03 -0.05
N GLY A 37 3.26 -7.43 0.11
CA GLY A 37 2.72 -8.04 1.32
C GLY A 37 3.40 -9.37 1.65
N GLU A 38 3.56 -10.26 0.68
CA GLU A 38 4.27 -11.54 0.84
C GLU A 38 5.75 -11.33 1.21
N CYS A 39 6.41 -10.32 0.65
CA CYS A 39 7.82 -10.05 0.96
C CYS A 39 8.01 -9.39 2.34
N PHE A 40 7.18 -8.42 2.69
CA PHE A 40 7.45 -7.49 3.80
C PHE A 40 6.36 -7.44 4.88
N GLY A 41 5.25 -8.16 4.70
CA GLY A 41 4.05 -8.11 5.54
C GLY A 41 2.97 -7.16 4.99
N ASP A 42 1.70 -7.46 5.25
CA ASP A 42 0.55 -6.75 4.67
C ASP A 42 0.53 -5.25 5.00
N ALA A 43 0.93 -4.88 6.21
CA ALA A 43 0.94 -3.50 6.65
C ALA A 43 2.05 -2.66 5.99
N VAL A 44 2.97 -3.25 5.21
CA VAL A 44 3.90 -2.51 4.34
C VAL A 44 3.16 -1.59 3.37
N ILE A 45 1.94 -1.96 3.00
CA ILE A 45 1.08 -1.19 2.10
C ILE A 45 0.75 0.17 2.73
N SER A 46 0.72 0.28 4.07
CA SER A 46 0.48 1.55 4.77
C SER A 46 1.60 2.58 4.57
N LEU A 47 2.80 2.14 4.16
CA LEU A 47 3.90 3.03 3.82
C LEU A 47 3.76 3.65 2.42
N LEU A 48 2.90 3.07 1.58
CA LEU A 48 2.54 3.67 0.30
C LEU A 48 1.70 4.91 0.59
N HIS A 49 2.22 6.08 0.23
CA HIS A 49 1.51 7.32 0.47
C HIS A 49 0.31 7.42 -0.49
N PHE A 50 -0.89 7.24 0.05
CA PHE A 50 -2.16 7.52 -0.61
C PHE A 50 -2.60 8.93 -0.19
N ASP A 51 -2.15 9.98 -0.88
CA ASP A 51 -2.57 11.33 -0.48
C ASP A 51 -4.09 11.48 -0.71
N ARG A 52 -4.83 11.74 0.37
CA ARG A 52 -6.30 11.91 0.35
C ARG A 52 -6.70 13.39 0.34
N ALA A 53 -5.77 14.33 0.35
CA ALA A 53 -6.06 15.76 0.34
C ALA A 53 -5.60 16.40 -0.97
N GLY A 54 -6.48 17.19 -1.58
CA GLY A 54 -6.23 17.83 -2.87
C GLY A 54 -5.09 18.84 -2.81
N ASP A 55 -3.96 18.51 -3.45
CA ASP A 55 -3.44 19.20 -4.63
C ASP A 55 -2.32 18.34 -5.24
N VAL A 56 -2.57 17.81 -6.43
CA VAL A 56 -1.58 17.29 -7.40
C VAL A 56 -0.42 16.39 -6.85
N ALA A 57 -0.68 15.34 -6.07
CA ALA A 57 0.30 14.23 -5.94
C ALA A 57 -0.21 12.85 -5.45
N GLY A 58 -1.47 12.70 -5.03
CA GLY A 58 -1.93 11.48 -4.34
C GLY A 58 -2.01 10.16 -5.13
N PRO A 59 -2.48 10.14 -6.39
CA PRO A 59 -2.49 8.93 -7.22
C PRO A 59 -1.12 8.63 -7.87
N VAL A 60 -0.23 9.63 -7.84
CA VAL A 60 0.97 9.68 -8.69
C VAL A 60 2.01 8.65 -8.26
N ILE A 61 2.13 8.38 -6.96
CA ILE A 61 3.09 7.41 -6.42
C ILE A 61 2.66 5.99 -6.80
N ILE A 62 1.39 5.65 -6.66
CA ILE A 62 0.85 4.34 -7.04
C ILE A 62 1.02 4.10 -8.54
N GLU A 63 0.61 5.06 -9.37
CA GLU A 63 0.73 4.91 -10.81
C GLU A 63 2.20 4.81 -11.25
N LYS A 64 3.11 5.61 -10.67
CA LYS A 64 4.52 5.63 -11.08
C LYS A 64 5.36 4.49 -10.51
N PHE A 65 5.15 4.08 -9.27
CA PHE A 65 5.97 3.05 -8.63
C PHE A 65 5.37 1.67 -8.74
N ILE A 66 4.04 1.56 -8.64
CA ILE A 66 3.38 0.26 -8.67
C ILE A 66 2.95 -0.09 -10.09
N LEU A 67 2.41 0.81 -10.91
CA LEU A 67 1.86 0.41 -12.22
C LEU A 67 2.78 0.62 -13.42
N ALA A 68 3.55 1.72 -13.43
CA ALA A 68 4.35 2.13 -14.57
C ALA A 68 5.54 1.20 -14.91
N PRO A 69 6.26 0.60 -13.94
CA PRO A 69 7.39 -0.26 -14.27
C PRO A 69 6.94 -1.49 -15.07
N THR A 70 7.83 -2.02 -15.92
CA THR A 70 7.68 -3.38 -16.46
C THR A 70 7.70 -4.39 -15.33
N ASP A 71 7.29 -5.64 -15.60
CA ASP A 71 7.27 -6.67 -14.55
C ASP A 71 8.69 -7.00 -14.08
N GLU A 72 9.64 -7.15 -15.00
CA GLU A 72 11.07 -7.32 -14.67
C GLU A 72 11.63 -6.15 -13.83
N ALA A 73 11.30 -4.90 -14.17
CA ALA A 73 11.77 -3.75 -13.41
C ALA A 73 11.18 -3.71 -12.00
N PHE A 74 9.93 -4.12 -11.84
CA PHE A 74 9.28 -4.20 -10.54
C PHE A 74 9.87 -5.33 -9.68
N GLU A 75 10.08 -6.52 -10.24
CA GLU A 75 10.72 -7.63 -9.54
C GLU A 75 12.14 -7.25 -9.07
N LYS A 76 12.91 -6.60 -9.94
CA LYS A 76 14.25 -6.10 -9.57
C LYS A 76 14.19 -5.04 -8.46
N PHE A 77 13.18 -4.17 -8.50
CA PHE A 77 12.95 -3.19 -7.44
C PHE A 77 12.64 -3.87 -6.10
N VAL A 78 11.74 -4.85 -6.07
CA VAL A 78 11.41 -5.62 -4.86
C VAL A 78 12.65 -6.32 -4.32
N LYS A 79 13.47 -6.91 -5.20
CA LYS A 79 14.74 -7.53 -4.79
C LYS A 79 15.72 -6.53 -4.17
N ILE A 80 15.86 -5.35 -4.75
CA ILE A 80 16.71 -4.30 -4.17
C ILE A 80 16.19 -3.85 -2.80
N LEU A 81 14.87 -3.74 -2.63
CA LEU A 81 14.26 -3.43 -1.33
C LEU A 81 14.54 -4.53 -0.30
N GLU A 82 14.40 -5.79 -0.70
CA GLU A 82 14.72 -6.94 0.15
C GLU A 82 16.16 -6.90 0.62
N ASP A 83 17.11 -6.76 -0.31
CA ASP A 83 18.55 -6.77 -0.03
C ASP A 83 18.98 -5.57 0.83
N SER A 84 18.31 -4.42 0.69
CA SER A 84 18.71 -3.18 1.36
C SER A 84 17.97 -2.91 2.68
N GLN A 85 16.67 -3.20 2.76
CA GLN A 85 15.78 -2.77 3.84
C GLN A 85 14.78 -3.85 4.29
N GLY A 86 14.87 -5.10 3.79
CA GLY A 86 13.85 -6.13 4.01
C GLY A 86 13.50 -6.36 5.48
N ASN A 87 14.51 -6.48 6.35
CA ASN A 87 14.28 -6.65 7.80
C ASN A 87 13.58 -5.44 8.42
N LEU A 88 14.00 -4.22 8.07
CA LEU A 88 13.37 -3.01 8.58
C LEU A 88 11.91 -2.91 8.13
N LEU A 89 11.63 -3.23 6.87
CA LEU A 89 10.27 -3.21 6.32
C LEU A 89 9.37 -4.24 7.02
N ARG A 90 9.88 -5.45 7.29
CA ARG A 90 9.16 -6.47 8.07
C ARG A 90 8.90 -6.03 9.49
N ASP A 91 9.89 -5.47 10.18
CA ASP A 91 9.73 -4.97 11.54
C ASP A 91 8.67 -3.87 11.62
N ILE A 92 8.70 -2.92 10.66
CA ILE A 92 7.72 -1.84 10.58
C ILE A 92 6.34 -2.39 10.26
N SER A 93 6.23 -3.28 9.27
CA SER A 93 4.96 -3.90 8.92
C SER A 93 4.38 -4.64 10.13
N TRP A 94 5.18 -5.43 10.83
CA TRP A 94 4.73 -6.15 12.01
C TRP A 94 4.25 -5.21 13.12
N ALA A 95 5.00 -4.13 13.40
CA ALA A 95 4.58 -3.13 14.37
C ALA A 95 3.27 -2.42 13.94
N ALA A 96 3.09 -2.19 12.65
CA ALA A 96 1.91 -1.55 12.09
C ALA A 96 0.70 -2.48 11.92
N THR A 97 0.85 -3.81 12.05
CA THR A 97 -0.22 -4.78 11.74
C THR A 97 -1.50 -4.49 12.51
N SER A 98 -1.41 -4.24 13.83
CA SER A 98 -2.61 -3.98 14.64
C SER A 98 -3.33 -2.69 14.20
N ALA A 99 -2.58 -1.62 13.94
CA ALA A 99 -3.14 -0.37 13.44
C ALA A 99 -3.75 -0.55 12.05
N PHE A 100 -3.09 -1.31 11.18
CA PHE A 100 -3.55 -1.60 9.84
C PHE A 100 -4.84 -2.43 9.82
N GLU A 101 -4.91 -3.52 10.60
CA GLU A 101 -6.12 -4.34 10.73
C GLU A 101 -7.29 -3.55 11.31
N HIS A 102 -7.02 -2.68 12.29
CA HIS A 102 -8.03 -1.80 12.87
C HIS A 102 -8.62 -0.84 11.83
N LEU A 103 -7.77 -0.22 11.00
CA LEU A 103 -8.20 0.65 9.91
C LEU A 103 -8.96 -0.09 8.81
N LEU A 104 -8.56 -1.31 8.48
CA LEU A 104 -9.12 -2.07 7.36
C LEU A 104 -10.46 -2.74 7.70
N TYR A 105 -10.58 -3.28 8.91
CA TYR A 105 -11.74 -4.07 9.32
C TYR A 105 -12.68 -3.33 10.28
N GLU A 106 -12.44 -2.03 10.52
CA GLU A 106 -13.18 -1.21 11.51
C GLU A 106 -13.29 -1.94 12.86
N ASP A 107 -12.17 -2.53 13.30
CA ASP A 107 -12.20 -3.43 14.44
C ASP A 107 -12.43 -2.67 15.76
N THR A 108 -13.69 -2.55 16.18
CA THR A 108 -14.09 -1.86 17.40
C THR A 108 -13.62 -2.55 18.70
N ARG A 109 -12.88 -3.67 18.62
CA ARG A 109 -12.36 -4.38 19.80
C ARG A 109 -11.25 -3.60 20.52
N ARG A 110 -10.70 -2.53 19.94
CA ARG A 110 -9.68 -1.71 20.59
C ARG A 110 -10.26 -0.93 21.76
N GLN A 111 -9.70 -1.19 22.95
CA GLN A 111 -10.08 -0.49 24.17
C GLN A 111 -9.22 0.77 24.43
N ASN A 112 -8.00 0.83 23.87
CA ASN A 112 -7.06 1.93 24.13
C ASN A 112 -6.51 2.56 22.84
N PRO A 113 -6.30 3.90 22.84
CA PRO A 113 -5.61 4.61 21.77
C PRO A 113 -4.15 4.13 21.62
N PHE A 114 -3.56 4.29 20.43
CA PHE A 114 -2.17 3.98 20.13
C PHE A 114 -1.38 5.16 20.65
N PRO A 115 -0.14 4.99 21.13
CA PRO A 115 0.66 6.13 21.56
C PRO A 115 0.82 7.19 20.45
N LEU A 116 0.75 6.77 19.18
CA LEU A 116 0.70 7.68 18.03
C LEU A 116 -0.49 8.65 18.04
N GLU A 117 -1.67 8.20 18.47
CA GLU A 117 -2.92 8.99 18.47
C GLU A 117 -2.95 10.04 19.57
N GLU A 118 -2.17 9.85 20.63
CA GLU A 118 -2.04 10.79 21.75
C GLU A 118 -0.90 11.79 21.55
N MET A 119 -0.06 11.59 20.54
CA MET A 119 1.14 12.37 20.31
C MET A 119 0.90 13.51 19.30
N ALA A 120 1.41 14.70 19.60
CA ALA A 120 1.35 15.81 18.66
C ALA A 120 2.22 15.51 17.41
N PRO A 121 1.77 15.87 16.19
CA PRO A 121 2.53 15.65 14.97
C PRO A 121 3.97 16.19 15.03
N ASP A 122 4.17 17.36 15.64
CA ASP A 122 5.49 17.98 15.79
C ASP A 122 6.46 17.16 16.65
N GLU A 123 5.95 16.37 17.60
CA GLU A 123 6.78 15.48 18.43
C GLU A 123 7.16 14.20 17.66
N ILE A 124 6.25 13.67 16.84
CA ILE A 124 6.52 12.51 15.98
C ILE A 124 7.64 12.84 14.98
N LEU A 125 7.60 14.05 14.41
CA LEU A 125 8.60 14.51 13.42
C LEU A 125 10.01 14.67 14.00
N LYS A 126 10.16 14.76 15.32
CA LYS A 126 11.48 14.79 15.98
C LYS A 126 12.12 13.41 16.09
N LEU A 127 11.33 12.34 15.98
CA LEU A 127 11.84 10.99 16.10
C LEU A 127 12.59 10.58 14.84
N PRO A 128 13.77 9.94 14.96
CA PRO A 128 14.53 9.51 13.78
C PRO A 128 13.73 8.52 12.95
N LYS A 129 13.78 8.65 11.62
CA LYS A 129 13.11 7.72 10.70
C LYS A 129 13.60 6.29 10.93
N GLY A 130 12.66 5.35 11.07
CA GLY A 130 12.98 3.93 11.29
C GLY A 130 13.49 3.61 12.70
N SER A 131 13.42 4.56 13.63
CA SER A 131 13.78 4.35 15.04
C SER A 131 12.83 3.38 15.74
N GLN A 132 13.30 2.78 16.85
CA GLN A 132 12.48 1.91 17.68
C GLN A 132 11.34 2.71 18.33
N GLU A 133 11.61 3.96 18.68
CA GLU A 133 10.66 4.89 19.28
C GLU A 133 9.44 5.09 18.38
N LEU A 134 9.65 5.31 17.08
CA LEU A 134 8.54 5.39 16.11
C LEU A 134 7.75 4.09 16.03
N ARG A 135 8.43 2.94 16.09
CA ARG A 135 7.76 1.62 16.03
C ARG A 135 6.89 1.38 17.27
N ASN A 136 7.36 1.79 18.44
CA ASN A 136 6.61 1.66 19.69
C ASN A 136 5.32 2.50 19.68
N LEU A 137 5.19 3.49 18.79
CA LEU A 137 3.96 4.27 18.67
C LEU A 137 2.82 3.50 17.98
N LEU A 138 3.14 2.41 17.29
CA LEU A 138 2.19 1.60 16.50
C LEU A 138 1.69 0.35 17.24
N GLN A 139 2.23 0.10 18.44
CA GLN A 139 1.92 -1.04 19.31
C GLN A 139 1.01 -0.61 20.45
#